data_AF-A0A151APU8-F1
#
_entry.id   AF-A0A151APU8-F1
#
_cell.length_a   1.000
_cell.length_b   1.000
_cell.length_c   1.000
_cell.angle_alpha   90.00
_cell.angle_beta   90.00
_cell.angle_gamma   90.00
#
_symmetry.space_group_name_H-M   'P 1'
#
loop_
_entity.id
_entity.type
_entity.pdbx_description
1 polymer ?
#
loop_
_entity_poly.entity_id
_entity_poly.type
_entity_poly.pdbx_seq_one_letter_code
_entity_poly.pdbx_strand_id
1 'polypeptide(L)'
;MLVPVMAIGYILVALFVVFKNINHVPAVFSLIMENAFGIKEVAGGSIGATVMLGIKRGLFSNEAGMGSAPNAAATADVTHPVKQGLIQTLGVFTDTILICSCTAFIVLLSGAYTNSKLEGIQLTQNALSSQVGSWGNTFIAICILLFAFSSIVGNYYYGETNIEFIKANKLWLLAYRVAVVGMVIFGSIAKIQIVWDMADLFMGIMAIINLIAISRLSHIAFAVLKDYAAQKKEGKDPVFNADSIEKLENAECWKNKKKIA
;
A
#
# COMPACT_ATOMS: atom_id res chain seq x y z
N MET A 1 14.33 0.76 9.34
CA MET A 1 15.19 1.92 9.02
C MET A 1 15.55 2.03 7.53
N LEU A 2 15.44 0.95 6.75
CA LEU A 2 15.75 0.97 5.32
C LEU A 2 14.71 1.75 4.48
N VAL A 3 13.42 1.65 4.86
CA VAL A 3 12.28 2.23 4.12
C VAL A 3 12.32 3.77 3.98
N PRO A 4 12.57 4.57 5.05
CA PRO A 4 12.60 6.03 4.91
C PRO A 4 13.74 6.52 4.01
N VAL A 5 14.93 5.91 4.10
CA VAL A 5 16.10 6.30 3.30
C VAL A 5 15.84 6.07 1.81
N MET A 6 15.29 4.92 1.44
CA MET A 6 14.97 4.62 0.04
C MET A 6 13.84 5.52 -0.50
N ALA A 7 12.80 5.77 0.29
CA ALA A 7 11.69 6.63 -0.11
C ALA A 7 12.14 8.07 -0.35
N ILE A 8 12.93 8.64 0.57
CA ILE A 8 13.49 9.98 0.42
C ILE A 8 14.39 10.07 -0.82
N GLY A 9 15.30 9.11 -1.01
CA GLY A 9 16.16 9.07 -2.19
C GLY A 9 15.36 9.05 -3.49
N TYR A 10 14.31 8.21 -3.56
CA TYR A 10 13.44 8.13 -4.72
C TYR A 10 12.69 9.45 -4.98
N ILE A 11 12.13 10.05 -3.94
CA ILE A 11 11.42 11.33 -4.03
C ILE A 11 12.37 12.44 -4.52
N LEU A 12 13.60 12.52 -4.03
CA LEU A 12 14.57 13.53 -4.46
C LEU A 12 14.89 13.42 -5.94
N VAL A 13 15.13 12.20 -6.44
CA VAL A 13 15.38 11.95 -7.86
C VAL A 13 14.15 12.28 -8.71
N ALA A 14 12.96 11.90 -8.25
CA ALA A 14 11.72 12.24 -8.94
C ALA A 14 11.48 13.75 -9.01
N LEU A 15 11.68 14.46 -7.89
CA LEU A 15 11.57 15.92 -7.84
C LEU A 15 12.58 16.57 -8.79
N PHE A 16 13.81 16.08 -8.87
CA PHE A 16 14.78 16.55 -9.86
C PHE A 16 14.26 16.41 -11.29
N VAL A 17 13.67 15.26 -11.66
CA VAL A 17 13.07 15.05 -12.98
C VAL A 17 11.90 16.00 -13.23
N VAL A 18 11.05 16.22 -12.22
CA VAL A 18 9.91 17.16 -12.30
C VAL A 18 10.40 18.59 -12.51
N PHE A 19 11.37 19.06 -11.73
CA PHE A 19 11.93 20.40 -11.87
C PHE A 19 12.62 20.61 -13.22
N LYS A 20 13.37 19.61 -13.70
CA LYS A 20 13.98 19.63 -15.03
C LYS A 20 12.95 19.81 -16.14
N ASN A 21 11.74 19.25 -15.95
CA ASN A 21 10.66 19.27 -16.93
C ASN A 21 9.46 20.13 -16.50
N ILE A 22 9.68 21.16 -15.68
CA ILE A 22 8.59 21.91 -15.02
C ILE A 22 7.57 22.49 -16.01
N ASN A 23 8.01 22.89 -17.20
CA ASN A 23 7.16 23.44 -18.26
C ASN A 23 6.20 22.41 -18.86
N HIS A 24 6.51 21.11 -18.76
CA HIS A 24 5.67 20.02 -19.27
C HIS A 24 4.73 19.45 -18.21
N VAL A 25 4.90 19.83 -16.94
CA VAL A 25 4.05 19.37 -15.83
C VAL A 25 2.56 19.68 -16.06
N PRO A 26 2.15 20.89 -16.50
CA PRO A 26 0.74 21.15 -16.81
C PRO A 26 0.16 20.21 -17.87
N ALA A 27 0.95 19.90 -18.91
CA ALA A 27 0.53 18.99 -19.97
C ALA A 27 0.35 17.55 -19.45
N VAL A 28 1.18 17.11 -18.50
CA VAL A 28 1.01 15.81 -17.83
C VAL A 28 -0.31 15.75 -17.05
N PHE A 29 -0.68 16.81 -16.34
CA PHE A 29 -1.98 16.87 -15.65
C PHE A 29 -3.15 16.81 -16.62
N SER A 30 -3.09 17.58 -17.72
CA SER A 30 -4.10 17.52 -18.79
C SER A 30 -4.21 16.11 -19.36
N LEU A 31 -3.08 15.46 -19.67
CA LEU A 31 -3.05 14.10 -20.17
C LEU A 31 -3.71 13.11 -19.21
N ILE A 32 -3.41 13.18 -17.92
CA ILE A 32 -4.03 12.30 -16.90
C ILE A 32 -5.55 12.51 -16.88
N MET A 33 -6.02 13.76 -16.84
CA MET A 33 -7.44 14.07 -16.77
C MET A 33 -8.19 13.67 -18.04
N GLU A 34 -7.61 13.89 -19.22
CA GLU A 34 -8.17 13.48 -20.50
C GLU A 34 -8.26 11.95 -20.59
N ASN A 35 -7.21 11.21 -20.24
CA ASN A 35 -7.25 9.75 -20.31
C ASN A 35 -8.15 9.12 -19.25
N ALA A 36 -8.33 9.77 -18.09
CA ALA A 36 -9.17 9.26 -17.02
C ALA A 36 -10.66 9.60 -17.21
N PHE A 37 -10.99 10.78 -17.76
CA PHE A 37 -12.35 11.34 -17.80
C PHE A 37 -12.76 11.91 -19.16
N GLY A 38 -11.97 11.72 -20.21
CA GLY A 38 -12.19 12.37 -21.50
C GLY A 38 -13.42 11.85 -22.25
N ILE A 39 -13.99 12.73 -23.09
CA ILE A 39 -15.24 12.49 -23.81
C ILE A 39 -15.10 11.35 -24.84
N LYS A 40 -13.90 11.16 -25.42
CA LYS A 40 -13.62 10.04 -26.34
C LYS A 40 -13.65 8.70 -25.62
N GLU A 41 -13.20 8.71 -24.38
CA GLU A 41 -13.15 7.58 -23.48
C GLU A 41 -14.56 7.24 -22.95
N VAL A 42 -15.40 8.26 -22.71
CA VAL A 42 -16.84 8.09 -22.42
C VAL A 42 -17.52 7.39 -23.59
N ALA A 43 -17.34 7.92 -24.81
CA ALA A 43 -18.03 7.42 -26.00
C ALA A 43 -17.62 6.00 -26.40
N GLY A 44 -16.38 5.59 -26.09
CA GLY A 44 -15.85 4.25 -26.33
C GLY A 44 -16.06 3.25 -25.18
N GLY A 45 -16.68 3.65 -24.06
CA GLY A 45 -16.83 2.80 -22.87
C GLY A 45 -15.52 2.51 -22.11
N SER A 46 -14.42 3.18 -22.48
CA SER A 46 -13.08 2.92 -21.94
C SER A 46 -12.80 3.62 -20.61
N ILE A 47 -13.60 4.62 -20.20
CA ILE A 47 -13.48 5.23 -18.85
C ILE A 47 -13.58 4.16 -17.76
N GLY A 48 -14.55 3.25 -17.88
CA GLY A 48 -14.71 2.17 -16.91
C GLY A 48 -13.48 1.29 -16.83
N ALA A 49 -12.83 1.01 -17.95
CA ALA A 49 -11.62 0.19 -18.01
C ALA A 49 -10.40 0.91 -17.40
N THR A 50 -10.17 2.19 -17.73
CA THR A 50 -9.06 2.99 -17.20
C THR A 50 -9.20 3.20 -15.69
N VAL A 51 -10.39 3.59 -15.23
CA VAL A 51 -10.66 3.77 -13.79
C VAL A 51 -10.53 2.44 -13.05
N MET A 52 -11.08 1.36 -13.59
CA MET A 52 -10.96 0.02 -12.97
C MET A 52 -9.50 -0.43 -12.89
N LEU A 53 -8.71 -0.21 -13.93
CA LEU A 53 -7.28 -0.53 -13.92
C LEU A 53 -6.54 0.31 -12.86
N GLY A 54 -6.85 1.61 -12.77
CA GLY A 54 -6.32 2.49 -11.74
C GLY A 54 -6.66 2.02 -10.32
N ILE A 55 -7.91 1.63 -10.08
CA ILE A 55 -8.35 1.07 -8.80
C ILE A 55 -7.60 -0.23 -8.48
N LYS A 56 -7.52 -1.17 -9.44
CA LYS A 56 -6.82 -2.45 -9.24
C LYS A 56 -5.35 -2.26 -8.87
N ARG A 57 -4.62 -1.40 -9.60
CA ARG A 57 -3.20 -1.15 -9.34
C ARG A 57 -2.99 -0.28 -8.09
N GLY A 58 -3.89 0.66 -7.82
CA GLY A 58 -3.88 1.45 -6.59
C GLY A 58 -4.07 0.59 -5.34
N LEU A 59 -5.04 -0.32 -5.36
CA LEU A 59 -5.26 -1.30 -4.28
C LEU A 59 -4.05 -2.21 -4.07
N PHE A 60 -3.39 -2.64 -5.15
CA PHE A 60 -2.16 -3.45 -5.05
C PHE A 60 -1.01 -2.68 -4.37
N SER A 61 -0.93 -1.37 -4.58
CA SER A 61 0.12 -0.53 -4.01
C SER A 61 -0.06 -0.34 -2.51
N ASN A 62 -1.25 0.15 -2.10
CA ASN A 62 -1.47 0.63 -0.74
C ASN A 62 -2.22 -0.33 0.18
N GLU A 63 -2.70 -1.45 -0.35
CA GLU A 63 -3.45 -2.47 0.38
C GLU A 63 -4.72 -1.95 1.07
N ALA A 64 -5.26 -0.82 0.60
CA ALA A 64 -6.44 -0.19 1.20
C ALA A 64 -7.65 -1.13 1.11
N GLY A 65 -8.26 -1.42 2.27
CA GLY A 65 -9.44 -2.29 2.34
C GLY A 65 -9.16 -3.79 2.22
N MET A 66 -7.91 -4.24 2.00
CA MET A 66 -7.57 -5.66 1.93
C MET A 66 -7.48 -6.36 3.30
N GLY A 67 -7.32 -5.59 4.38
CA GLY A 67 -7.29 -6.12 5.75
C GLY A 67 -5.96 -6.78 6.15
N SER A 68 -4.93 -6.74 5.29
CA SER A 68 -3.58 -7.26 5.57
C SER A 68 -2.74 -6.32 6.45
N ALA A 69 -2.69 -5.02 6.10
CA ALA A 69 -1.90 -4.02 6.81
C ALA A 69 -2.18 -3.94 8.33
N PRO A 70 -3.42 -4.09 8.83
CA PRO A 70 -3.71 -4.14 10.26
C PRO A 70 -2.90 -5.18 11.06
N ASN A 71 -2.45 -6.28 10.43
CA ASN A 71 -1.64 -7.30 11.11
C ASN A 71 -0.32 -6.73 11.65
N ALA A 72 0.37 -5.89 10.87
CA ALA A 72 1.55 -5.16 11.36
C ALA A 72 1.19 -4.05 12.35
N ALA A 73 0.04 -3.38 12.18
CA ALA A 73 -0.34 -2.35 13.15
C ALA A 73 -0.61 -2.91 14.54
N ALA A 74 -1.20 -4.10 14.61
CA ALA A 74 -1.59 -4.75 15.85
C ALA A 74 -0.40 -5.07 16.77
N THR A 75 0.83 -5.09 16.25
CA THR A 75 2.04 -5.36 17.05
C THR A 75 2.72 -4.10 17.58
N ALA A 76 2.25 -2.92 17.17
CA ALA A 76 2.77 -1.67 17.71
C ALA A 76 2.26 -1.43 19.13
N ASP A 77 3.17 -1.12 20.05
CA ASP A 77 2.82 -0.64 21.37
C ASP A 77 2.33 0.81 21.27
N VAL A 78 1.01 0.98 21.29
CA VAL A 78 0.36 2.28 21.24
C VAL A 78 -0.62 2.44 22.39
N THR A 79 -0.68 3.65 22.94
CA THR A 79 -1.61 3.96 24.02
C THR A 79 -3.06 4.00 23.57
N HIS A 80 -3.31 4.17 22.27
CA HIS A 80 -4.65 4.26 21.71
C HIS A 80 -4.68 3.76 20.25
N PRO A 81 -5.60 2.85 19.86
CA PRO A 81 -5.61 2.22 18.53
C PRO A 81 -5.76 3.22 17.37
N VAL A 82 -6.54 4.29 17.56
CA VAL A 82 -6.66 5.38 16.58
C VAL A 82 -5.32 6.04 16.23
N LYS A 83 -4.37 6.16 17.17
CA LYS A 83 -3.03 6.70 16.85
C LYS A 83 -2.37 5.84 15.77
N GLN A 84 -2.46 4.53 15.91
CA GLN A 84 -1.87 3.61 14.94
C GLN A 84 -2.63 3.59 13.61
N GLY A 85 -3.97 3.65 13.65
CA GLY A 85 -4.78 3.77 12.43
C GLY A 85 -4.46 5.04 11.61
N LEU A 86 -4.17 6.16 12.28
CA LEU A 86 -3.75 7.39 11.62
C LEU A 86 -2.34 7.26 10.99
N ILE A 87 -1.41 6.59 11.68
CA ILE A 87 -0.08 6.27 11.12
C ILE A 87 -0.20 5.38 9.89
N GLN A 88 -1.09 4.38 9.90
CA GLN A 88 -1.33 3.54 8.72
C GLN A 88 -1.90 4.32 7.53
N THR A 89 -2.81 5.27 7.80
CA THR A 89 -3.38 6.14 6.77
C THR A 89 -2.29 7.00 6.13
N LEU A 90 -1.31 7.47 6.92
CA LEU A 90 -0.12 8.16 6.39
C LEU A 90 0.74 7.24 5.51
N GLY A 91 0.79 5.94 5.81
CA GLY A 91 1.41 4.93 4.95
C GLY A 91 0.78 4.89 3.55
N VAL A 92 -0.54 4.79 3.48
CA VAL A 92 -1.31 4.82 2.22
C VAL A 92 -1.04 6.12 1.43
N PHE A 93 -1.06 7.27 2.12
CA PHE A 93 -0.75 8.56 1.52
C PHE A 93 0.67 8.59 0.93
N THR A 94 1.66 8.16 1.71
CA THR A 94 3.06 8.17 1.29
C THR A 94 3.27 7.26 0.08
N ASP A 95 2.69 6.08 0.09
CA ASP A 95 2.85 5.11 -0.99
C ASP A 95 2.15 5.57 -2.29
N THR A 96 0.85 5.84 -2.23
CA THR A 96 0.07 6.18 -3.44
C THR A 96 0.29 7.62 -3.90
N ILE A 97 0.13 8.59 -3.00
CA ILE A 97 0.12 10.01 -3.39
C ILE A 97 1.53 10.52 -3.65
N LEU A 98 2.54 10.07 -2.88
CA LEU A 98 3.92 10.50 -3.09
C LEU A 98 4.67 9.57 -4.03
N ILE A 99 4.90 8.31 -3.65
CA ILE A 99 5.83 7.41 -4.37
C ILE A 99 5.27 7.01 -5.74
N CYS A 100 4.02 6.55 -5.81
CA CYS A 100 3.40 6.15 -7.08
C CYS A 100 3.20 7.35 -8.02
N SER A 101 2.80 8.52 -7.51
CA SER A 101 2.75 9.74 -8.33
C SER A 101 4.14 10.15 -8.85
N CYS A 102 5.18 10.07 -8.01
CA CYS A 102 6.56 10.31 -8.45
C CYS A 102 6.95 9.39 -9.62
N THR A 103 6.63 8.10 -9.49
CA THR A 103 6.88 7.10 -10.55
C THR A 103 6.12 7.44 -11.83
N ALA A 104 4.83 7.77 -11.71
CA ALA A 104 4.00 8.15 -12.84
C ALA A 104 4.53 9.40 -13.54
N PHE A 105 4.96 10.42 -12.79
CA PHE A 105 5.52 11.64 -13.35
C PHE A 105 6.85 11.39 -14.08
N ILE A 106 7.74 10.55 -13.53
CA ILE A 106 8.97 10.14 -14.24
C ILE A 106 8.62 9.48 -15.58
N VAL A 107 7.65 8.58 -15.60
CA VAL A 107 7.24 7.85 -16.80
C VAL A 107 6.56 8.76 -17.82
N LEU A 108 5.65 9.64 -17.39
CA LEU A 108 4.91 10.54 -18.28
C LEU A 108 5.79 11.67 -18.83
N LEU A 109 6.62 12.30 -17.99
CA LEU A 109 7.54 13.36 -18.42
C LEU A 109 8.66 12.85 -19.34
N SER A 110 9.02 11.57 -19.25
CA SER A 110 10.02 10.97 -20.15
C SER A 110 9.46 10.59 -21.53
N GLY A 111 8.14 10.47 -21.67
CA GLY A 111 7.51 9.95 -22.88
C GLY A 111 7.73 8.45 -23.10
N ALA A 112 8.42 7.74 -22.20
CA ALA A 112 8.71 6.31 -22.37
C ALA A 112 7.44 5.45 -22.47
N TYR A 113 6.31 5.93 -21.92
CA TYR A 113 5.01 5.26 -21.97
C TYR A 113 4.47 5.06 -23.40
N THR A 114 4.97 5.78 -24.40
CA THR A 114 4.55 5.60 -25.80
C THR A 114 5.19 4.37 -26.45
N ASN A 115 6.20 3.76 -25.81
CA ASN A 115 6.85 2.56 -26.32
C ASN A 115 6.13 1.31 -25.79
N SER A 116 5.27 0.72 -26.63
CA SER A 116 4.48 -0.47 -26.30
C SER A 116 5.30 -1.74 -26.06
N LYS A 117 6.62 -1.72 -26.29
CA LYS A 117 7.51 -2.85 -26.01
C LYS A 117 8.08 -2.85 -24.59
N LEU A 118 7.91 -1.76 -23.85
CA LEU A 118 8.43 -1.63 -22.48
C LEU A 118 7.30 -1.89 -21.48
N GLU A 119 7.48 -2.89 -20.63
CA GLU A 119 6.52 -3.26 -19.60
C GLU A 119 7.13 -3.23 -18.20
N GLY A 120 6.28 -2.96 -17.21
CA GLY A 120 6.62 -3.01 -15.78
C GLY A 120 7.87 -2.19 -15.45
N ILE A 121 8.85 -2.86 -14.83
CA ILE A 121 10.09 -2.23 -14.35
C ILE A 121 10.95 -1.65 -15.47
N GLN A 122 10.96 -2.30 -16.65
CA GLN A 122 11.78 -1.86 -17.77
C GLN A 122 11.35 -0.48 -18.27
N LEU A 123 10.04 -0.20 -18.21
CA LEU A 123 9.48 1.11 -18.53
C LEU A 123 10.03 2.19 -17.59
N THR A 124 9.99 1.96 -16.27
CA THR A 124 10.47 2.93 -15.27
C THR A 124 11.99 3.11 -15.35
N GLN A 125 12.75 2.05 -15.61
CA GLN A 125 14.20 2.13 -15.83
C GLN A 125 14.54 2.98 -17.05
N ASN A 126 13.88 2.72 -18.19
CA ASN A 126 14.08 3.49 -19.41
C ASN A 126 13.67 4.97 -19.22
N ALA A 127 12.51 5.19 -18.60
CA ALA A 127 12.02 6.53 -18.27
C ALA A 127 13.05 7.31 -17.46
N LEU A 128 13.53 6.74 -16.34
CA LEU A 128 14.47 7.46 -15.48
C LEU A 128 15.81 7.65 -16.17
N SER A 129 16.36 6.63 -16.80
CA SER A 129 17.68 6.74 -17.46
C SER A 129 17.69 7.75 -18.61
N SER A 130 16.58 7.92 -19.32
CA SER A 130 16.44 8.99 -20.32
C SER A 130 16.49 10.41 -19.71
N GLN A 131 16.09 10.55 -18.43
CA GLN A 131 16.00 11.83 -17.75
C GLN A 131 17.27 12.20 -16.99
N VAL A 132 17.95 11.22 -16.38
CA VAL A 132 19.09 11.47 -15.50
C VAL A 132 20.41 10.87 -16.00
N GLY A 133 20.37 10.06 -17.05
CA GLY A 133 21.52 9.33 -17.60
C GLY A 133 21.59 7.88 -17.12
N SER A 134 22.66 7.18 -17.52
CA SER A 134 22.81 5.73 -17.35
C SER A 134 22.75 5.25 -15.89
N TRP A 135 23.15 6.09 -14.93
CA TRP A 135 23.09 5.76 -13.50
C TRP A 135 21.65 5.55 -13.00
N GLY A 136 20.65 6.11 -13.69
CA GLY A 136 19.23 5.94 -13.35
C GLY A 136 18.78 4.48 -13.38
N ASN A 137 19.35 3.67 -14.28
CA ASN A 137 19.03 2.23 -14.36
C ASN A 137 19.50 1.49 -13.09
N THR A 138 20.73 1.76 -12.65
CA THR A 138 21.30 1.18 -11.43
C THR A 138 20.52 1.64 -10.20
N PHE A 139 20.14 2.91 -10.15
CA PHE A 139 19.33 3.46 -9.06
C PHE A 139 17.98 2.75 -8.94
N ILE A 140 17.22 2.64 -10.03
CA ILE A 140 15.93 1.93 -10.03
C ILE A 140 16.09 0.45 -9.65
N ALA A 141 17.14 -0.21 -10.12
CA ALA A 141 17.41 -1.61 -9.75
C ALA A 141 17.62 -1.78 -8.24
N ILE A 142 18.38 -0.88 -7.61
CA ILE A 142 18.57 -0.86 -6.15
C ILE A 142 17.25 -0.58 -5.44
N CYS A 143 16.48 0.43 -5.88
CA CYS A 143 15.18 0.75 -5.29
C CYS A 143 14.22 -0.44 -5.35
N ILE A 144 14.14 -1.13 -6.49
CA ILE A 144 13.25 -2.28 -6.66
C ILE A 144 13.68 -3.44 -5.78
N LEU A 145 14.98 -3.74 -5.71
CA LEU A 145 15.47 -4.78 -4.82
C LEU A 145 14.99 -4.54 -3.39
N LEU A 146 15.12 -3.30 -2.91
CA LEU A 146 14.74 -2.92 -1.56
C LEU A 146 13.21 -2.91 -1.36
N PHE A 147 12.45 -2.34 -2.31
CA PHE A 147 10.99 -2.33 -2.27
C PHE A 147 10.42 -3.74 -2.28
N ALA A 148 10.79 -4.55 -3.27
CA ALA A 148 10.32 -5.92 -3.41
C ALA A 148 10.72 -6.76 -2.19
N PHE A 149 11.95 -6.64 -1.70
CA PHE A 149 12.39 -7.34 -0.50
C PHE A 149 11.54 -6.97 0.72
N SER A 150 11.32 -5.67 0.95
CA SER A 150 10.52 -5.22 2.09
C SER A 150 9.05 -5.70 2.00
N SER A 151 8.46 -5.69 0.80
CA SER A 151 7.09 -6.16 0.57
C SER A 151 6.96 -7.68 0.77
N ILE A 152 7.95 -8.47 0.32
CA ILE A 152 7.98 -9.93 0.52
C ILE A 152 8.04 -10.25 2.02
N VAL A 153 8.93 -9.59 2.77
CA VAL A 153 9.06 -9.80 4.22
C VAL A 153 7.78 -9.41 4.95
N GLY A 154 7.17 -8.28 4.59
CA GLY A 154 5.89 -7.84 5.16
C GLY A 154 4.77 -8.83 4.92
N ASN A 155 4.57 -9.26 3.66
CA ASN A 155 3.52 -10.21 3.29
C ASN A 155 3.73 -11.60 3.90
N TYR A 156 4.98 -12.04 4.00
CA TYR A 156 5.34 -13.25 4.73
C TYR A 156 4.89 -13.16 6.21
N TYR A 157 5.21 -12.05 6.87
CA TYR A 157 4.85 -11.82 8.26
C TYR A 157 3.32 -11.79 8.47
N TYR A 158 2.57 -11.17 7.55
CA TYR A 158 1.10 -11.14 7.61
C TYR A 158 0.51 -12.55 7.55
N GLY A 159 0.99 -13.39 6.63
CA GLY A 159 0.52 -14.77 6.51
C GLY A 159 0.92 -15.63 7.70
N GLU A 160 2.13 -15.48 8.23
CA GLU A 160 2.57 -16.15 9.45
C GLU A 160 1.65 -15.83 10.63
N THR A 161 1.34 -14.53 10.84
CA THR A 161 0.42 -14.08 11.90
C THR A 161 -0.98 -14.69 11.74
N ASN A 162 -1.49 -14.79 10.51
CA ASN A 162 -2.80 -15.40 10.24
C ASN A 162 -2.83 -16.91 10.53
N ILE A 163 -1.74 -17.62 10.23
CA ILE A 163 -1.61 -19.06 10.51
C ILE A 163 -1.51 -19.31 12.01
N GLU A 164 -0.78 -18.46 12.74
CA GLU A 164 -0.70 -18.51 14.20
C GLU A 164 -2.06 -18.23 14.85
N PHE A 165 -2.84 -17.29 14.32
CA PHE A 165 -4.19 -17.00 14.80
C PHE A 165 -5.13 -18.22 14.71
N ILE A 166 -5.02 -19.04 13.66
CA ILE A 166 -5.81 -20.27 13.48
C ILE A 166 -5.27 -21.43 14.37
N LYS A 167 -4.24 -21.16 15.20
CA LYS A 167 -3.57 -22.14 16.09
C LYS A 167 -3.04 -23.36 15.33
N ALA A 168 -2.53 -23.14 14.12
CA ALA A 168 -1.99 -24.21 13.30
C ALA A 168 -0.68 -24.77 13.89
N ASN A 169 -0.42 -26.06 13.65
CA ASN A 169 0.78 -26.74 14.12
C ASN A 169 2.05 -26.25 13.39
N LYS A 170 3.23 -26.41 13.98
CA LYS A 170 4.55 -25.99 13.44
C LYS A 170 4.83 -26.51 12.02
N LEU A 171 4.24 -27.65 11.64
CA LEU A 171 4.33 -28.20 10.29
C LEU A 171 3.67 -27.30 9.24
N TRP A 172 2.53 -26.67 9.56
CA TRP A 172 1.84 -25.75 8.66
C TRP A 172 2.62 -24.45 8.44
N LEU A 173 3.26 -23.94 9.49
CA LEU A 173 4.17 -22.79 9.39
C LEU A 173 5.37 -23.12 8.49
N LEU A 174 5.96 -24.32 8.63
CA LEU A 174 7.04 -24.76 7.75
C LEU A 174 6.58 -24.90 6.30
N ALA A 175 5.42 -25.52 6.07
CA ALA A 175 4.84 -25.65 4.73
C ALA A 175 4.57 -24.28 4.10
N TYR A 176 4.05 -23.32 4.87
CA TYR A 176 3.86 -21.94 4.42
C TYR A 176 5.17 -21.26 4.03
N ARG A 177 6.22 -21.36 4.86
CA ARG A 177 7.55 -20.81 4.56
C ARG A 177 8.10 -21.36 3.24
N VAL A 178 8.04 -22.67 3.06
CA VAL A 178 8.48 -23.32 1.83
C VAL A 178 7.65 -22.87 0.63
N ALA A 179 6.33 -22.76 0.79
CA ALA A 179 5.43 -22.28 -0.26
C ALA A 179 5.71 -20.82 -0.65
N VAL A 180 5.97 -19.93 0.30
CA VAL A 180 6.33 -18.52 0.02
C VAL A 180 7.61 -18.45 -0.79
N VAL A 181 8.66 -19.18 -0.41
CA VAL A 181 9.91 -19.23 -1.18
C VAL A 181 9.66 -19.80 -2.59
N GLY A 182 8.85 -20.85 -2.70
CA GLY A 182 8.44 -21.42 -3.99
C GLY A 182 7.71 -20.40 -4.86
N MET A 183 6.81 -19.60 -4.29
CA MET A 183 6.07 -18.55 -4.99
C MET A 183 6.97 -17.39 -5.43
N VAL A 184 8.00 -17.04 -4.65
CA VAL A 184 9.01 -16.05 -5.06
C VAL A 184 9.79 -16.54 -6.28
N ILE A 185 10.21 -17.81 -6.28
CA ILE A 185 10.89 -18.43 -7.42
C ILE A 185 9.95 -18.47 -8.64
N PHE A 186 8.71 -18.93 -8.44
CA PHE A 186 7.70 -18.95 -9.49
C PHE A 186 7.46 -17.56 -10.09
N GLY A 187 7.30 -16.54 -9.25
CA GLY A 187 7.10 -15.15 -9.68
C GLY A 187 8.27 -14.59 -10.51
N SER A 188 9.50 -15.10 -10.30
CA SER A 188 10.67 -14.66 -11.08
C SER A 188 10.71 -15.19 -12.52
N ILE A 189 10.00 -16.29 -12.81
CA ILE A 189 9.97 -16.94 -14.13
C ILE A 189 8.60 -16.86 -14.81
N ALA A 190 7.54 -16.56 -14.05
CA ALA A 190 6.19 -16.43 -14.56
C ALA A 190 6.04 -15.19 -15.44
N LYS A 191 5.09 -15.25 -16.39
CA LYS A 191 4.69 -14.07 -17.17
C LYS A 191 4.04 -13.05 -16.23
N ILE A 192 4.40 -11.78 -16.40
CA ILE A 192 3.88 -10.65 -15.61
C ILE A 192 2.34 -10.66 -15.55
N GLN A 193 1.66 -10.94 -16.67
CA GLN A 193 0.19 -11.00 -16.71
C GLN A 193 -0.41 -12.06 -15.76
N ILE A 194 0.19 -13.25 -15.70
CA ILE A 194 -0.30 -14.33 -14.82
C ILE A 194 -0.21 -13.90 -13.36
N VAL A 195 0.90 -13.23 -13.00
CA VAL A 195 1.12 -12.73 -11.63
C VAL A 195 0.07 -11.66 -11.30
N TRP A 196 -0.23 -10.75 -12.23
CA TRP A 196 -1.27 -9.74 -12.04
C TRP A 196 -2.67 -10.33 -11.93
N ASP A 197 -3.01 -11.30 -12.76
CA ASP A 197 -4.34 -11.95 -12.74
C ASP A 197 -4.56 -12.71 -11.43
N MET A 198 -3.53 -13.41 -10.93
CA MET A 198 -3.57 -14.04 -9.62
C MET A 198 -3.71 -13.01 -8.49
N ALA A 199 -2.93 -11.94 -8.53
CA ALA A 199 -3.02 -10.87 -7.55
C ALA A 199 -4.43 -10.25 -7.52
N ASP A 200 -4.97 -9.86 -8.68
CA ASP A 200 -6.31 -9.27 -8.80
C ASP A 200 -7.39 -10.17 -8.19
N LEU A 201 -7.30 -11.48 -8.44
CA LEU A 201 -8.24 -12.46 -7.91
C LEU A 201 -8.19 -12.53 -6.38
N PHE A 202 -7.01 -12.74 -5.79
CA PHE A 202 -6.87 -12.90 -4.35
C PHE A 202 -7.11 -11.59 -3.59
N MET A 203 -6.64 -10.45 -4.12
CA MET A 203 -6.92 -9.14 -3.56
C MET A 203 -8.42 -8.85 -3.55
N GLY A 204 -9.14 -9.19 -4.62
CA GLY A 204 -10.60 -9.03 -4.69
C GLY A 204 -11.31 -9.81 -3.60
N ILE A 205 -10.93 -11.08 -3.39
CA ILE A 205 -11.49 -11.93 -2.33
C ILE A 205 -11.21 -11.34 -0.94
N MET A 206 -9.95 -10.96 -0.67
CA MET A 206 -9.53 -10.37 0.60
C MET A 206 -10.29 -9.07 0.89
N ALA A 207 -10.37 -8.17 -0.09
CA ALA A 207 -11.08 -6.91 0.04
C ALA A 207 -12.58 -7.13 0.33
N ILE A 208 -13.25 -8.04 -0.39
CA ILE A 208 -14.68 -8.33 -0.15
C ILE A 208 -14.90 -8.81 1.29
N ILE A 209 -14.12 -9.78 1.76
CA ILE A 209 -14.25 -10.32 3.11
C ILE A 209 -14.03 -9.23 4.15
N ASN A 210 -12.96 -8.45 4.00
CA ASN A 210 -12.59 -7.42 4.96
C ASN A 210 -13.60 -6.25 4.96
N LEU A 211 -14.08 -5.79 3.79
CA LEU A 211 -15.09 -4.74 3.69
C LEU A 211 -16.41 -5.13 4.39
N ILE A 212 -16.82 -6.40 4.28
CA ILE A 212 -17.98 -6.92 5.01
C ILE A 212 -17.73 -6.92 6.52
N ALA A 213 -16.53 -7.29 6.96
CA ALA A 213 -16.17 -7.27 8.39
C ALA A 213 -16.14 -5.84 8.96
N ILE A 214 -15.43 -4.91 8.32
CA ILE A 214 -15.32 -3.53 8.82
C ILE A 214 -16.65 -2.78 8.74
N SER A 215 -17.52 -3.08 7.78
CA SER A 215 -18.84 -2.45 7.71
C SER A 215 -19.70 -2.83 8.91
N ARG A 216 -19.64 -4.09 9.38
CA ARG A 216 -20.27 -4.52 10.63
C ARG A 216 -19.63 -3.90 11.87
N LEU A 217 -18.30 -3.78 11.90
CA LEU A 217 -17.54 -3.19 13.01
C LEU A 217 -17.49 -1.66 12.99
N SER A 218 -18.08 -1.02 11.98
CA SER A 218 -17.99 0.43 11.76
C SER A 218 -18.44 1.25 12.97
N HIS A 219 -19.52 0.82 13.64
CA HIS A 219 -20.03 1.47 14.85
C HIS A 219 -18.99 1.51 15.98
N ILE A 220 -18.20 0.43 16.17
CA ILE A 220 -17.11 0.37 17.16
C ILE A 220 -15.99 1.31 16.73
N ALA A 221 -15.57 1.27 15.45
CA ALA A 221 -14.52 2.13 14.93
C ALA A 221 -14.84 3.63 15.14
N PHE A 222 -16.08 4.04 14.86
CA PHE A 222 -16.53 5.42 15.09
C PHE A 222 -16.60 5.78 16.59
N ALA A 223 -17.02 4.85 17.46
CA ALA A 223 -17.03 5.08 18.90
C ALA A 223 -15.61 5.30 19.44
N VAL A 224 -14.66 4.46 19.03
CA VAL A 224 -13.24 4.57 19.40
C VAL A 224 -12.62 5.87 18.86
N LEU A 225 -12.99 6.30 17.65
CA LEU A 225 -12.55 7.59 17.09
C LEU A 225 -13.11 8.77 17.87
N LYS A 226 -14.37 8.69 18.33
CA LYS A 226 -15.00 9.72 19.15
C LYS A 226 -14.32 9.86 20.51
N ASP A 227 -13.97 8.75 21.16
CA ASP A 227 -13.18 8.72 22.40
C ASP A 227 -11.83 9.43 22.20
N TYR A 228 -11.08 9.04 21.15
CA TYR A 228 -9.82 9.69 20.80
C TYR A 228 -9.95 11.20 20.62
N ALA A 229 -10.96 11.63 19.85
CA ALA A 229 -11.19 13.04 19.56
C ALA A 229 -11.58 13.84 20.81
N ALA A 230 -12.37 13.26 21.71
CA ALA A 230 -12.75 13.87 22.98
C ALA A 230 -11.52 14.12 23.87
N GLN A 231 -10.69 13.08 24.07
CA GLN A 231 -9.46 13.20 24.86
C GLN A 231 -8.48 14.22 24.26
N LYS A 232 -8.36 14.26 22.92
CA LYS A 232 -7.49 15.24 22.25
C LYS A 232 -8.02 16.67 22.38
N LYS A 233 -9.34 16.87 22.33
CA LYS A 233 -9.98 18.18 22.53
C LYS A 233 -9.77 18.72 23.94
N GLU A 234 -9.66 17.83 24.92
CA GLU A 234 -9.32 18.16 26.31
C GLU A 234 -7.81 18.44 26.51
N GLY A 235 -7.00 18.37 25.45
CA GLY A 235 -5.55 18.59 25.53
C GLY A 235 -4.77 17.43 26.15
N LYS A 236 -5.41 16.28 26.39
CA LYS A 236 -4.77 15.07 26.93
C LYS A 236 -4.03 14.31 25.84
N ASP A 237 -3.07 13.47 26.25
CA ASP A 237 -2.54 12.44 25.36
C ASP A 237 -3.49 11.23 25.38
N PRO A 238 -4.13 10.86 24.26
CA PRO A 238 -5.19 9.86 24.29
C PRO A 238 -4.70 8.47 24.75
N VAL A 239 -5.44 7.87 25.67
CA VAL A 239 -5.24 6.52 26.19
C VAL A 239 -6.54 5.75 26.06
N PHE A 240 -6.48 4.59 25.43
CA PHE A 240 -7.66 3.76 25.19
C PHE A 240 -7.90 2.82 26.35
N ASN A 241 -9.16 2.67 26.72
CA ASN A 241 -9.63 1.66 27.65
C ASN A 241 -10.70 0.81 26.95
N ALA A 242 -10.49 -0.51 26.89
CA ALA A 242 -11.45 -1.41 26.26
C ALA A 242 -12.85 -1.33 26.90
N ASP A 243 -12.93 -1.03 28.21
CA ASP A 243 -14.18 -0.94 28.95
C ASP A 243 -14.97 0.35 28.64
N SER A 244 -14.37 1.34 27.97
CA SER A 244 -15.04 2.62 27.65
C SER A 244 -15.96 2.53 26.44
N ILE A 245 -15.86 1.46 25.64
CA ILE A 245 -16.63 1.29 24.41
C ILE A 245 -17.71 0.23 24.60
N GLU A 246 -18.96 0.68 24.53
CA GLU A 246 -20.12 -0.21 24.60
C GLU A 246 -20.10 -1.22 23.44
N LYS A 247 -20.36 -2.50 23.73
CA LYS A 247 -20.36 -3.63 22.78
C LYS A 247 -18.99 -4.04 22.21
N LEU A 248 -17.89 -3.55 22.77
CA LEU A 248 -16.57 -4.11 22.47
C LEU A 248 -16.40 -5.46 23.19
N GLU A 249 -16.62 -6.55 22.46
CA GLU A 249 -16.44 -7.91 22.97
C GLU A 249 -15.04 -8.45 22.61
N ASN A 250 -14.53 -9.38 23.43
CA ASN A 250 -13.28 -10.13 23.18
C ASN A 250 -11.99 -9.30 23.04
N ALA A 251 -11.92 -8.08 23.59
CA ALA A 251 -10.66 -7.36 23.68
C ALA A 251 -9.69 -8.07 24.64
N GLU A 252 -8.54 -8.54 24.14
CA GLU A 252 -7.49 -9.17 24.97
C GLU A 252 -6.54 -8.12 25.60
N CYS A 253 -6.41 -6.96 24.95
CA CYS A 253 -5.54 -5.85 25.33
C CYS A 253 -6.35 -4.61 25.75
N TRP A 254 -5.68 -3.61 26.34
CA TRP A 254 -6.27 -2.36 26.84
C TRP A 254 -7.39 -2.48 27.88
N LYS A 255 -7.58 -3.68 28.47
CA LYS A 255 -8.32 -3.86 29.72
C LYS A 255 -7.47 -3.30 30.87
N ASN A 256 -8.10 -2.53 31.75
CA ASN A 256 -7.49 -1.85 32.90
C ASN A 256 -6.19 -2.51 33.42
N LYS A 257 -5.04 -1.88 33.16
CA LYS A 257 -3.80 -2.14 33.93
C LYS A 257 -3.97 -1.57 35.34
N LYS A 258 -4.72 -2.29 36.21
CA LYS A 258 -4.73 -2.16 37.68
C LYS A 258 -5.28 -0.80 38.23
N LYS A 259 -6.09 -0.66 39.31
CA LYS A 259 -6.23 -1.46 40.55
C LYS A 259 -4.92 -2.10 40.98
N ILE A 260 -3.90 -1.28 41.25
CA ILE A 260 -2.85 -1.64 42.22
C ILE A 260 -3.27 -0.83 43.43
N ALA A 261 -3.76 -1.54 44.44
CA ALA A 261 -3.91 -0.98 45.77
C ALA A 261 -2.53 -0.61 46.33
#